data_AF-A0A9P4QKW0-F1
#
_entry.id   AF-A0A9P4QKW0-F1
#
_cell.length_a   1.000
_cell.length_b   1.000
_cell.length_c   1.000
_cell.angle_alpha   90.00
_cell.angle_beta   90.00
_cell.angle_gamma   90.00
#
_symmetry.space_group_name_H-M   'P 1'
#
loop_
_entity.id
_entity.type
_entity.pdbx_description
1 polymer ?
#
loop_
_entity_poly.entity_id
_entity_poly.type
_entity_poly.pdbx_seq_one_letter_code
_entity_poly.pdbx_strand_id
1 'polypeptide(L)'
;VYDRDETTERFHRTVCDLWKQASETSPTRCHLFLDHLAQRGSLRRLYTQNIDGLEKQCSNALTLEGSSLESRTIRLHGSVDEVRCSRCGDISPFDPEKFKGNNTCYCSVCPPPEQPKRILRTRAHHVGRLRPNILLYGDDDLGNEAIITEALKEDLQKVDLVLIVGTSLRVPGAIHLAR
;
A
#
# COMPACT_ATOMS: atom_id res chain seq x y z
N VAL A 1 5.89 -11.56 11.89
CA VAL A 1 5.16 -10.49 12.65
C VAL A 1 3.95 -11.03 13.39
N TYR A 2 3.14 -11.86 12.74
CA TYR A 2 1.90 -12.40 13.30
C TYR A 2 2.07 -13.74 14.04
N ASP A 3 3.28 -14.03 14.52
CA ASP A 3 3.64 -15.31 15.15
C ASP A 3 3.55 -15.25 16.69
N ARG A 4 3.60 -14.04 17.26
CA ARG A 4 3.48 -13.77 18.70
C ARG A 4 2.59 -12.56 18.94
N ASP A 5 1.86 -12.59 20.05
CA ASP A 5 0.89 -11.55 20.40
C ASP A 5 1.57 -10.19 20.64
N GLU A 6 2.67 -10.17 21.39
CA GLU A 6 3.43 -8.95 21.69
C GLU A 6 3.99 -8.29 20.41
N THR A 7 4.49 -9.08 19.46
CA THR A 7 5.01 -8.55 18.19
C THR A 7 3.90 -8.03 17.31
N THR A 8 2.74 -8.66 17.34
CA THR A 8 1.55 -8.23 16.59
C THR A 8 1.03 -6.90 17.14
N GLU A 9 0.91 -6.78 18.46
CA GLU A 9 0.46 -5.53 19.10
C GLU A 9 1.41 -4.37 18.79
N ARG A 10 2.72 -4.58 18.93
CA ARG A 10 3.70 -3.53 18.62
C ARG A 10 3.61 -3.09 17.16
N PHE A 11 3.44 -4.05 16.25
CA PHE A 11 3.26 -3.77 14.84
C PHE A 11 1.99 -2.95 14.57
N HIS A 12 0.84 -3.38 15.11
CA HIS A 12 -0.41 -2.65 14.98
C HIS A 12 -0.32 -1.22 15.51
N ARG A 13 0.27 -1.04 16.69
CA ARG A 13 0.50 0.29 17.27
C ARG A 13 1.31 1.17 16.33
N THR A 14 2.40 0.63 15.77
CA THR A 14 3.26 1.34 14.82
C THR A 14 2.48 1.76 13.57
N VAL A 15 1.65 0.87 13.01
CA VAL A 15 0.82 1.20 11.83
C VAL A 15 -0.21 2.27 12.16
N CYS A 16 -0.89 2.18 13.31
CA CYS A 16 -1.84 3.21 13.75
C CYS A 16 -1.16 4.59 13.92
N ASP A 17 0.05 4.63 14.49
CA ASP A 17 0.81 5.87 14.65
C ASP A 17 1.22 6.47 13.30
N LEU A 18 1.67 5.63 12.35
CA LEU A 18 2.02 6.06 10.99
C LEU A 18 0.80 6.56 10.22
N TRP A 19 -0.31 5.83 10.28
CA TRP A 19 -1.59 6.24 9.69
C TRP A 19 -2.03 7.60 10.22
N LYS A 20 -1.95 7.80 11.54
CA LYS A 20 -2.30 9.07 12.18
C LYS A 20 -1.41 10.20 11.66
N GLN A 21 -0.09 10.01 11.70
CA GLN A 21 0.87 11.01 11.21
C GLN A 21 0.62 11.37 9.74
N ALA A 22 0.39 10.37 8.89
CA ALA A 22 0.07 10.59 7.48
C ALA A 22 -1.23 11.37 7.28
N SER A 23 -2.27 11.07 8.07
CA SER A 23 -3.57 11.76 7.99
C SER A 23 -3.51 13.23 8.45
N GLU A 24 -2.57 13.56 9.32
CA GLU A 24 -2.38 14.92 9.86
C GLU A 24 -1.32 15.73 9.08
N THR A 25 -0.58 15.09 8.16
CA THR A 25 0.50 15.72 7.40
C THR A 25 0.01 16.22 6.05
N SER A 26 0.34 17.47 5.70
CA SER A 26 0.06 18.01 4.37
C SER A 26 1.14 17.62 3.35
N PRO A 27 0.80 17.53 2.05
CA PRO A 27 1.77 17.27 0.99
C PRO A 27 2.94 18.26 0.98
N THR A 28 4.15 17.75 0.73
CA THR A 28 5.34 18.60 0.61
C THR A 28 5.35 19.36 -0.72
N ARG A 29 6.23 20.37 -0.83
CA ARG A 29 6.47 21.08 -2.11
C ARG A 29 6.83 20.15 -3.27
N CYS A 30 7.52 19.04 -3.00
CA CYS A 30 7.85 18.06 -4.04
C CYS A 30 6.58 17.38 -4.57
N HIS A 31 5.67 16.97 -3.69
CA HIS A 31 4.39 16.37 -4.09
C HIS A 31 3.56 17.36 -4.92
N LEU A 32 3.45 18.62 -4.48
CA LEU A 32 2.72 19.66 -5.22
C LEU A 32 3.33 19.94 -6.60
N PHE A 33 4.67 19.91 -6.70
CA PHE A 33 5.36 20.04 -7.97
C PHE A 33 5.06 18.86 -8.91
N LEU A 34 5.09 17.62 -8.42
CA LEU A 34 4.77 16.44 -9.21
C LEU A 34 3.29 16.42 -9.64
N ASP A 35 2.38 16.85 -8.76
CA ASP A 35 0.96 17.00 -9.08
C ASP A 35 0.73 18.03 -10.20
N HIS A 36 1.45 19.15 -10.17
CA HIS A 36 1.42 20.12 -11.27
C HIS A 36 1.90 19.53 -12.61
N LEU A 37 2.92 18.67 -12.59
CA LEU A 37 3.36 17.95 -13.80
C LEU A 37 2.32 16.93 -14.27
N ALA A 38 1.62 16.26 -13.35
CA ALA A 38 0.53 15.34 -13.68
C ALA A 38 -0.65 16.06 -14.34
N GLN A 39 -1.06 17.20 -13.79
CA GLN A 39 -2.16 18.01 -14.33
C GLN A 39 -1.86 18.55 -15.73
N ARG A 40 -0.59 18.82 -16.03
CA ARG A 40 -0.12 19.25 -17.36
C ARG A 40 0.11 18.11 -18.34
N GLY A 41 -0.06 16.86 -17.90
CA GLY A 41 0.17 15.67 -18.72
C GLY A 41 1.65 15.37 -18.99
N SER A 42 2.58 16.04 -18.30
CA SER A 42 4.01 15.82 -18.45
C SER A 42 4.55 14.72 -17.53
N LEU A 43 3.83 14.38 -16.45
CA LEU A 43 4.19 13.25 -15.59
C LEU A 43 3.56 11.96 -16.12
N ARG A 44 4.40 11.04 -16.61
CA ARG A 44 3.95 9.71 -17.03
C ARG A 44 3.52 8.85 -15.84
N ARG A 45 4.40 8.75 -14.84
CA ARG A 45 4.20 7.93 -13.63
C ARG A 45 5.05 8.43 -12.47
N LEU A 46 4.51 8.29 -11.26
CA LEU A 46 5.26 8.35 -10.01
C LEU A 46 5.36 6.93 -9.44
N TYR A 47 6.57 6.39 -9.33
CA TYR A 47 6.84 5.16 -8.58
C TYR A 47 7.34 5.56 -7.18
N THR A 48 6.54 5.29 -6.14
CA THR A 48 6.85 5.71 -4.77
C THR A 48 7.13 4.51 -3.86
N GLN A 49 8.21 4.62 -3.08
CA GLN A 49 8.51 3.68 -1.99
C GLN A 49 7.81 4.07 -0.69
N ASN A 50 7.25 5.28 -0.62
CA ASN A 50 6.56 5.78 0.55
C ASN A 50 5.22 5.07 0.70
N ILE A 51 4.78 4.95 1.94
CA ILE A 51 3.52 4.31 2.32
C ILE A 51 2.53 5.30 2.95
N ASP A 52 2.91 6.57 3.05
CA ASP A 52 2.12 7.62 3.72
C ASP A 52 0.87 8.03 2.93
N GLY A 53 0.86 7.87 1.61
CA GLY A 53 -0.29 8.19 0.76
C GLY A 53 -0.53 9.69 0.58
N LEU A 54 0.47 10.55 0.81
CA LEU A 54 0.32 12.00 0.65
C LEU A 54 -0.03 12.44 -0.77
N GLU A 55 0.22 11.59 -1.78
CA GLU A 55 -0.17 11.86 -3.17
C GLU A 55 -1.69 12.00 -3.33
N LYS A 56 -2.48 11.29 -2.50
CA LYS A 56 -3.95 11.34 -2.50
C LYS A 56 -4.47 12.73 -2.12
N GLN A 57 -3.71 13.44 -1.28
CA GLN A 57 -4.09 14.74 -0.72
C GLN A 57 -3.71 15.93 -1.62
N CYS A 58 -3.05 15.70 -2.76
CA CYS A 58 -2.62 16.78 -3.65
C CYS A 58 -3.75 17.32 -4.53
N SER A 59 -4.71 16.46 -4.89
CA SER A 59 -5.83 16.81 -5.77
C SER A 59 -6.73 17.86 -5.13
N ASN A 60 -7.28 18.76 -5.95
CA ASN A 60 -8.27 19.76 -5.55
C ASN A 60 -9.48 19.73 -6.50
N ALA A 61 -10.49 20.56 -6.22
CA ALA A 61 -11.75 20.60 -6.99
C ALA A 61 -11.59 20.91 -8.50
N LEU A 62 -10.44 21.47 -8.91
CA LEU A 62 -10.14 21.79 -10.31
C LEU A 62 -9.30 20.70 -11.00
N THR A 63 -8.87 19.68 -10.28
CA THR A 63 -8.07 18.59 -10.84
C THR A 63 -8.94 17.75 -11.78
N LEU A 64 -8.58 17.69 -13.05
CA LEU A 64 -9.30 16.90 -14.04
C LEU A 64 -9.16 15.41 -13.70
N GLU A 65 -10.20 14.64 -14.00
CA GLU A 65 -10.19 13.19 -13.79
C GLU A 65 -8.99 12.54 -14.51
N GLY A 66 -8.26 11.68 -13.79
CA GLY A 66 -7.06 11.03 -14.31
C GLY A 66 -5.82 11.92 -14.44
N SER A 67 -5.89 13.20 -14.03
CA SER A 67 -4.76 14.15 -14.09
C SER A 67 -4.10 14.44 -12.73
N SER A 68 -4.59 13.84 -11.65
CA SER A 68 -3.98 13.98 -10.32
C SER A 68 -2.65 13.25 -10.20
N LEU A 69 -1.85 13.62 -9.19
CA LEU A 69 -0.68 12.83 -8.83
C LEU A 69 -1.06 11.41 -8.44
N GLU A 70 -2.14 11.24 -7.69
CA GLU A 70 -2.64 9.92 -7.27
C GLU A 70 -2.91 9.00 -8.47
N SER A 71 -3.57 9.48 -9.53
CA SER A 71 -3.87 8.66 -10.71
C SER A 71 -2.60 8.22 -11.47
N ARG A 72 -1.50 8.94 -11.29
CA ARG A 72 -0.18 8.64 -11.85
C ARG A 72 0.70 7.84 -10.91
N THR A 73 0.25 7.54 -9.69
CA THR A 73 1.09 6.92 -8.65
C THR A 73 0.98 5.41 -8.66
N ILE A 74 2.13 4.73 -8.64
CA ILE A 74 2.27 3.32 -8.32
C ILE A 74 3.02 3.21 -6.99
N ARG A 75 2.35 2.65 -5.98
CA ARG A 75 2.92 2.40 -4.66
C ARG A 75 3.59 1.04 -4.62
N LEU A 76 4.91 1.05 -4.42
CA LEU A 76 5.73 -0.15 -4.47
C LEU A 76 5.57 -1.00 -3.21
N HIS A 77 5.34 -0.37 -2.07
CA HIS A 77 5.30 -1.02 -0.75
C HIS A 77 3.91 -0.95 -0.10
N GLY A 78 2.87 -0.64 -0.88
CA GLY A 78 1.51 -0.47 -0.39
C GLY A 78 1.27 0.88 0.30
N SER A 79 0.33 0.93 1.25
CA SER A 79 -0.14 2.15 1.88
C SER A 79 -0.58 1.93 3.33
N VAL A 80 -0.35 2.91 4.22
CA VAL A 80 -0.75 2.82 5.64
C VAL A 80 -2.26 3.01 5.85
N ASP A 81 -2.95 3.56 4.87
CA ASP A 81 -4.41 3.80 4.90
C ASP A 81 -5.24 2.67 4.29
N GLU A 82 -4.61 1.52 4.01
CA GLU A 82 -5.25 0.36 3.39
C GLU A 82 -4.98 -0.93 4.19
N VAL A 83 -5.95 -1.83 4.17
CA VAL A 83 -5.80 -3.22 4.62
C VAL A 83 -6.04 -4.18 3.46
N ARG A 84 -5.33 -5.30 3.47
CA ARG A 84 -5.45 -6.38 2.51
C ARG A 84 -5.88 -7.67 3.21
N CYS A 85 -6.84 -8.37 2.63
CA CYS A 85 -7.17 -9.72 3.05
C CYS A 85 -6.09 -10.72 2.62
N SER A 86 -5.53 -11.47 3.57
CA SER A 86 -4.52 -12.49 3.31
C SER A 86 -5.05 -13.73 2.57
N ARG A 87 -6.36 -13.79 2.30
CA ARG A 87 -7.00 -14.91 1.60
C ARG A 87 -7.44 -14.53 0.19
N CYS A 88 -8.31 -13.53 0.05
CA CYS A 88 -8.87 -13.13 -1.23
C CYS A 88 -8.16 -11.94 -1.87
N GLY A 89 -7.22 -11.29 -1.17
CA GLY A 89 -6.52 -10.11 -1.67
C GLY A 89 -7.35 -8.82 -1.67
N ASP A 90 -8.60 -8.85 -1.21
CA ASP A 90 -9.48 -7.68 -1.11
C ASP A 90 -8.81 -6.53 -0.35
N ILE A 91 -8.88 -5.33 -0.92
CA ILE A 91 -8.30 -4.11 -0.35
C ILE A 91 -9.43 -3.21 0.12
N SER A 92 -9.33 -2.73 1.36
CA SER A 92 -10.29 -1.82 1.96
C SER A 92 -9.59 -0.76 2.82
N PRO A 93 -10.27 0.34 3.19
CA PRO A 93 -9.66 1.37 4.03
C PRO A 93 -9.21 0.83 5.40
N PHE A 94 -8.07 1.32 5.87
CA PHE A 94 -7.57 1.05 7.22
C PHE A 94 -8.46 1.73 8.27
N ASP A 95 -8.77 0.97 9.32
CA ASP A 95 -9.59 1.43 10.44
C ASP A 95 -8.79 1.19 11.74
N PRO A 96 -8.21 2.24 12.36
CA PRO A 96 -7.34 2.10 13.53
C PRO A 96 -8.03 1.46 14.72
N GLU A 97 -9.36 1.55 14.82
CA GLU A 97 -10.11 0.95 15.93
C GLU A 97 -10.06 -0.58 15.90
N LYS A 98 -9.98 -1.17 14.69
CA LYS A 98 -9.89 -2.62 14.51
C LYS A 98 -8.51 -3.17 14.87
N PHE A 99 -7.48 -2.35 14.81
CA PHE A 99 -6.08 -2.73 15.06
C PHE A 99 -5.57 -2.30 16.44
N LYS A 100 -6.45 -2.16 17.45
CA LYS A 100 -6.01 -1.99 18.85
C LYS A 100 -5.51 -3.31 19.43
N GLY A 101 -4.40 -3.29 20.16
CA GLY A 101 -3.83 -4.50 20.76
C GLY A 101 -3.41 -5.54 19.71
N ASN A 102 -3.61 -6.81 19.99
CA ASN A 102 -3.36 -7.95 19.09
C ASN A 102 -4.63 -8.45 18.37
N ASN A 103 -5.65 -7.60 18.25
CA ASN A 103 -6.93 -7.98 17.67
C ASN A 103 -6.79 -8.56 16.26
N THR A 104 -7.49 -9.66 16.00
CA THR A 104 -7.60 -10.24 14.65
C THR A 104 -8.82 -9.67 13.95
N CYS A 105 -8.60 -9.03 12.81
CA CYS A 105 -9.67 -8.50 11.97
C CYS A 105 -10.01 -9.47 10.85
N TYR A 106 -11.30 -9.67 10.59
CA TYR A 106 -11.78 -10.58 9.54
C TYR A 106 -12.27 -9.82 8.31
N CYS A 107 -12.02 -10.39 7.14
CA CYS A 107 -12.48 -9.85 5.87
C CYS A 107 -13.99 -10.05 5.72
N SER A 108 -14.70 -8.99 5.34
CA SER A 108 -16.16 -9.00 5.11
C SER A 108 -16.57 -9.77 3.85
N VAL A 109 -15.67 -9.88 2.87
CA VAL A 109 -15.89 -10.61 1.61
C VAL A 109 -15.71 -12.12 1.79
N CYS A 110 -14.86 -12.53 2.73
CA CYS A 110 -14.59 -13.93 2.98
C CYS A 110 -15.68 -14.56 3.86
N PRO A 111 -15.92 -15.88 3.72
CA PRO A 111 -16.76 -16.61 4.66
C PRO A 111 -16.27 -16.40 6.11
N PRO A 112 -17.19 -16.20 7.06
CA PRO A 112 -16.83 -16.05 8.46
C PRO A 112 -16.14 -17.32 8.98
N PRO A 113 -15.33 -17.22 10.05
CA PRO A 113 -14.77 -18.40 10.70
C PRO A 113 -15.90 -19.36 11.10
N GLU A 114 -15.89 -20.59 10.57
CA GLU A 114 -16.82 -21.63 11.02
C GLU A 114 -16.53 -21.97 12.49
N GLN A 115 -17.58 -22.05 13.32
CA GLN A 115 -17.45 -22.63 14.66
C GLN A 115 -17.00 -24.09 14.50
N PRO A 116 -16.06 -24.60 15.34
CA PRO A 116 -15.55 -25.95 15.19
C PRO A 116 -16.68 -26.97 15.39
N LYS A 117 -17.27 -27.47 14.30
CA LYS A 117 -18.17 -28.61 14.34
C LYS A 117 -17.32 -29.85 14.66
N ARG A 118 -17.52 -30.42 15.85
CA ARG A 118 -16.74 -31.51 16.46
C ARG A 118 -16.59 -32.81 15.64
N ILE A 119 -17.09 -32.92 14.41
CA ILE A 119 -17.40 -34.23 13.81
C ILE A 119 -16.78 -34.49 12.42
N LEU A 120 -16.21 -33.51 11.70
CA LEU A 120 -15.61 -33.80 10.39
C LEU A 120 -14.25 -33.16 10.23
N ARG A 121 -13.26 -34.00 9.91
CA ARG A 121 -11.88 -33.65 9.60
C ARG A 121 -11.80 -33.06 8.17
N THR A 122 -12.60 -32.03 7.90
CA THR A 122 -12.48 -31.23 6.68
C THR A 122 -11.33 -30.24 6.87
N ARG A 123 -10.52 -30.05 5.83
CA ARG A 123 -9.35 -29.16 5.85
C ARG A 123 -9.77 -27.80 6.40
N ALA A 124 -9.02 -27.24 7.34
CA ALA A 124 -9.29 -25.93 7.92
C ALA A 124 -9.47 -24.92 6.78
N HIS A 125 -10.71 -24.45 6.56
CA HIS A 125 -10.94 -23.37 5.62
C HIS A 125 -10.19 -22.16 6.18
N HIS A 126 -9.13 -21.73 5.48
CA HIS A 126 -8.35 -20.57 5.89
C HIS A 126 -9.30 -19.37 5.98
N VAL A 127 -9.46 -18.82 7.18
CA VAL A 127 -10.33 -17.67 7.44
C VAL A 127 -9.66 -16.42 6.85
N GLY A 128 -10.44 -15.57 6.17
CA GLY A 128 -9.91 -14.33 5.61
C GLY A 128 -9.56 -13.34 6.72
N ARG A 129 -8.27 -13.07 6.92
CA ARG A 129 -7.78 -12.11 7.91
C ARG A 129 -7.29 -10.85 7.22
N LEU A 130 -7.65 -9.69 7.75
CA LEU A 130 -7.14 -8.41 7.28
C LEU A 130 -5.79 -8.13 7.91
N ARG A 131 -4.87 -7.62 7.11
CA ARG A 131 -3.55 -7.12 7.53
C ARG A 131 -3.35 -5.74 6.90
N PRO A 132 -2.59 -4.82 7.53
CA PRO A 132 -2.17 -3.59 6.86
C PRO A 132 -1.55 -3.91 5.50
N ASN A 133 -1.94 -3.18 4.45
CA ASN A 133 -1.48 -3.37 3.08
C ASN A 133 -0.10 -2.72 2.90
N ILE A 134 0.89 -3.17 3.68
CA ILE A 134 2.26 -2.65 3.67
C ILE A 134 3.21 -3.82 3.48
N LEU A 135 4.17 -3.68 2.58
CA LEU A 135 5.23 -4.67 2.39
C LEU A 135 6.26 -4.55 3.52
N LEU A 136 6.48 -5.63 4.28
CA LEU A 136 7.48 -5.69 5.34
C LEU A 136 8.78 -6.35 4.87
N TYR A 137 9.86 -6.14 5.62
CA TYR A 137 11.12 -6.82 5.36
C TYR A 137 10.97 -8.33 5.50
N GLY A 138 11.33 -9.06 4.44
CA GLY A 138 11.23 -10.51 4.37
C GLY A 138 9.88 -11.02 3.88
N ASP A 139 8.92 -10.13 3.58
CA ASP A 139 7.77 -10.50 2.76
C ASP A 139 8.22 -10.66 1.30
N ASP A 140 7.58 -11.55 0.55
CA ASP A 140 7.86 -11.77 -0.87
C ASP A 140 7.42 -10.55 -1.70
N ASP A 141 6.10 -10.35 -1.84
CA ASP A 141 5.49 -9.18 -2.48
C ASP A 141 3.99 -9.05 -2.10
N LEU A 142 3.31 -8.00 -2.57
CA LEU A 142 1.87 -7.78 -2.34
C LEU A 142 0.96 -8.44 -3.40
N GLY A 143 1.50 -9.38 -4.18
CA GLY A 143 0.86 -10.01 -5.34
C GLY A 143 0.82 -9.13 -6.58
N ASN A 144 1.62 -8.06 -6.63
CA ASN A 144 1.57 -7.03 -7.67
C ASN A 144 2.94 -6.75 -8.32
N GLU A 145 4.01 -7.45 -7.93
CA GLU A 145 5.36 -7.20 -8.46
C GLU A 145 5.42 -7.35 -9.99
N ALA A 146 4.80 -8.39 -10.54
CA ALA A 146 4.77 -8.64 -11.97
C ALA A 146 4.06 -7.50 -12.74
N ILE A 147 2.95 -7.00 -12.20
CA ILE A 147 2.18 -5.89 -12.79
C ILE A 147 2.99 -4.59 -12.74
N ILE A 148 3.64 -4.31 -11.60
CA ILE A 148 4.49 -3.13 -11.43
C ILE A 148 5.68 -3.18 -12.40
N THR A 149 6.31 -4.35 -12.54
CA THR A 149 7.46 -4.54 -13.43
C THR A 149 7.07 -4.33 -14.89
N GLU A 150 5.91 -4.83 -15.30
CA GLU A 150 5.43 -4.62 -16.67
C GLU A 150 5.06 -3.15 -16.93
N ALA A 151 4.37 -2.50 -16.00
CA ALA A 151 4.04 -1.08 -16.10
C ALA A 151 5.31 -0.21 -16.20
N LEU A 152 6.35 -0.54 -15.43
CA LEU A 152 7.64 0.14 -15.49
C LEU A 152 8.28 -0.02 -16.86
N LYS A 153 8.37 -1.24 -17.38
CA LYS A 153 8.94 -1.50 -18.71
C LYS A 153 8.22 -0.71 -19.80
N GLU A 154 6.90 -0.70 -19.77
CA GLU A 154 6.08 0.07 -20.72
C GLU A 154 6.33 1.58 -20.58
N ASP A 155 6.38 2.09 -19.35
CA ASP A 155 6.59 3.52 -19.11
C ASP A 155 8.00 3.96 -19.51
N LEU A 156 9.04 3.17 -19.25
CA LEU A 156 10.42 3.45 -19.62
C LEU A 156 10.62 3.59 -21.14
N GLN A 157 9.80 2.93 -21.95
CA GLN A 157 9.82 3.09 -23.41
C GLN A 157 9.21 4.42 -23.89
N LYS A 158 8.45 5.11 -23.04
CA LYS A 158 7.64 6.28 -23.40
C LYS A 158 8.12 7.58 -22.78
N VAL A 159 9.02 7.51 -21.80
CA VAL A 159 9.59 8.68 -21.13
C VAL A 159 10.90 9.12 -21.79
N ASP A 160 11.16 10.41 -21.73
CA ASP A 160 12.40 11.06 -22.15
C ASP A 160 13.29 11.46 -20.96
N LEU A 161 12.75 11.41 -19.73
CA LEU A 161 13.44 11.76 -18.49
C LEU A 161 12.99 10.86 -17.33
N VAL A 162 13.96 10.39 -16.55
CA VAL A 162 13.74 9.71 -15.26
C VAL A 162 14.33 10.56 -14.15
N LEU A 163 13.52 10.86 -13.12
CA LEU A 163 13.94 11.60 -11.93
C LEU A 163 13.95 10.67 -10.71
N ILE A 164 15.09 10.58 -10.04
CA ILE A 164 15.25 9.86 -8.78
C ILE A 164 15.40 10.89 -7.66
N VAL A 165 14.44 10.93 -6.75
CA VAL A 165 14.36 11.98 -5.71
C VAL A 165 14.15 11.34 -4.35
N GLY A 166 14.90 11.79 -3.35
CA GLY A 166 14.63 11.48 -1.94
C GLY A 166 14.76 10.00 -1.56
N THR A 167 15.51 9.20 -2.31
CA THR A 167 15.74 7.78 -2.01
C THR A 167 17.22 7.41 -2.10
N SER A 168 17.64 6.50 -1.21
CA SER A 168 19.00 5.94 -1.25
C SER A 168 19.13 4.73 -2.17
N LEU A 169 18.01 4.22 -2.72
CA LEU A 169 17.95 3.02 -3.56
C LEU A 169 18.69 1.83 -2.95
N ARG A 170 18.42 1.52 -1.68
CA ARG A 170 19.04 0.37 -0.98
C ARG A 170 18.13 -0.84 -0.87
N VAL A 171 16.83 -0.66 -1.13
CA VAL A 171 15.84 -1.73 -1.07
C VAL A 171 15.83 -2.48 -2.41
N PRO A 172 15.99 -3.82 -2.44
CA PRO A 172 16.11 -4.60 -3.68
C PRO A 172 15.04 -4.32 -4.74
N GLY A 173 13.77 -4.17 -4.35
CA GLY A 173 12.68 -3.86 -5.29
C GLY A 173 12.84 -2.49 -5.98
N ALA A 174 13.35 -1.49 -5.26
CA ALA A 174 13.57 -0.15 -5.81
C ALA A 174 14.87 -0.04 -6.63
N ILE A 175 15.87 -0.87 -6.35
CA ILE A 175 17.15 -0.89 -7.08
C ILE A 175 16.95 -1.24 -8.55
N HIS A 176 16.04 -2.16 -8.84
CA HIS A 176 15.73 -2.56 -10.23
C HIS A 176 15.04 -1.45 -11.03
N LEU A 177 14.47 -0.43 -10.38
CA LEU A 177 13.82 0.70 -11.07
C LEU A 177 14.81 1.70 -11.66
N ALA A 178 16.06 1.70 -11.18
CA ALA A 178 17.06 2.72 -11.50
C ALA A 178 18.25 2.18 -12.33
N ARG A 179 18.14 0.95 -12.85
CA ARG A 179 19.15 0.29 -13.68
C ARG A 179 18.55 -0.11 -15.02
#